data_AF-A0A662FUW0-F1
#
_entry.id   AF-A0A662FUW0-F1
#
_cell.length_a   1.000
_cell.length_b   1.000
_cell.length_c   1.000
_cell.angle_alpha   90.00
_cell.angle_beta   90.00
_cell.angle_gamma   90.00
#
_symmetry.space_group_name_H-M   'P 1'
#
loop_
_entity.id
_entity.type
_entity.pdbx_description
1 polymer ?
#
loop_
_entity_poly.entity_id
_entity_poly.type
_entity_poly.pdbx_seq_one_letter_code
_entity_poly.pdbx_strand_id
1 'polypeptide(L)'
;VSTALAFIAGYVLANCVPDPEFLVFVSSVLTPMIVSQVIEALVNASLALDLPSMWIYRVYMLSIKPFISSLVLRYSAYISEGLLILAVFNCSLTRNPAHLLLPLTVLPSTVIVSYVILLVAIYLASRRKVVRKAPTGLYVTEGIVISILLIVFMPAFLIADLIYKLLLNILPVEFIVLSSAVSLAIALAIHEVLANPIAGFVEKIDIRT
;
A
#
# COMPACT_ATOMS: atom_id res chain seq x y z
N VAL A 1 -14.48 -0.78 -11.18
CA VAL A 1 -15.00 0.56 -11.56
C VAL A 1 -13.89 1.60 -11.56
N SER A 2 -13.06 1.66 -10.50
CA SER A 2 -11.92 2.58 -10.38
C SER A 2 -10.86 2.47 -11.50
N THR A 3 -10.43 1.25 -11.86
CA THR A 3 -9.43 1.03 -12.93
C THR A 3 -9.93 1.43 -14.31
N ALA A 4 -11.20 1.17 -14.63
CA ALA A 4 -11.82 1.59 -15.89
C ALA A 4 -11.91 3.12 -16.00
N LEU A 5 -12.29 3.80 -14.91
CA LEU A 5 -12.30 5.27 -14.87
C LEU A 5 -10.89 5.86 -15.05
N ALA A 6 -9.88 5.27 -14.42
CA ALA A 6 -8.49 5.69 -14.58
C ALA A 6 -8.01 5.51 -16.03
N PHE A 7 -8.36 4.40 -16.69
CA PHE A 7 -8.07 4.18 -18.10
C PHE A 7 -8.74 5.22 -18.99
N ILE A 8 -10.05 5.47 -18.81
CA ILE A 8 -10.79 6.45 -19.60
C ILE A 8 -10.21 7.85 -19.39
N ALA A 9 -9.91 8.23 -18.15
CA ALA A 9 -9.33 9.54 -17.83
C ALA A 9 -7.98 9.75 -18.51
N GLY A 10 -7.06 8.77 -18.44
CA GLY A 10 -5.76 8.89 -19.11
C GLY A 10 -5.87 8.88 -20.63
N TYR A 11 -6.79 8.07 -21.19
CA TYR A 11 -7.07 8.08 -22.64
C TYR A 11 -7.63 9.42 -23.13
N VAL A 12 -8.58 10.01 -22.41
CA VAL A 12 -9.15 11.32 -22.75
C VAL A 12 -8.07 12.40 -22.69
N LEU A 13 -7.26 12.42 -21.64
CA LEU A 13 -6.17 13.40 -21.51
C LEU A 13 -5.15 13.27 -22.65
N ALA A 14 -4.75 12.05 -23.01
CA ALA A 14 -3.79 11.82 -24.09
C ALA A 14 -4.28 12.26 -25.47
N ASN A 15 -5.60 12.28 -25.72
CA ASN A 15 -6.16 12.64 -27.02
C ASN A 15 -6.73 14.07 -27.08
N CYS A 16 -7.11 14.65 -25.94
CA CYS A 16 -7.77 15.95 -25.88
C CYS A 16 -6.86 17.09 -25.40
N VAL A 17 -5.75 16.80 -24.72
CA VAL A 17 -4.83 17.83 -24.21
C VAL A 17 -3.54 17.83 -25.03
N PRO A 18 -3.24 18.91 -25.78
CA PRO A 18 -2.06 18.96 -26.64
C PRO A 18 -0.77 19.36 -25.92
N ASP A 19 -0.84 19.80 -24.66
CA ASP A 19 0.33 20.28 -23.91
C ASP A 19 1.08 19.12 -23.23
N PRO A 20 2.29 18.75 -23.72
CA PRO A 20 3.06 17.64 -23.18
C PRO A 20 3.60 17.92 -21.77
N GLU A 21 3.92 19.17 -21.43
CA GLU A 21 4.45 19.51 -20.10
C GLU A 21 3.38 19.31 -19.03
N PHE A 22 2.15 19.75 -19.35
CA PHE A 22 0.99 19.51 -18.50
C PHE A 22 0.70 18.02 -18.32
N LEU A 23 0.78 17.21 -19.38
CA LEU A 23 0.58 15.75 -19.29
C LEU A 23 1.64 15.08 -18.41
N VAL A 24 2.90 15.50 -18.50
CA VAL A 24 3.98 15.01 -17.63
C VAL A 24 3.70 15.37 -16.18
N PHE A 25 3.31 16.61 -15.89
CA PHE A 25 2.93 17.07 -14.55
C PHE A 25 1.75 16.27 -13.98
N VAL A 26 0.69 16.07 -14.77
CA VAL A 26 -0.48 15.29 -14.35
C VAL A 26 -0.07 13.85 -14.03
N SER A 27 0.68 13.20 -14.92
CA SER A 27 1.08 11.80 -14.72
C SER A 27 2.01 11.62 -13.53
N SER A 28 2.93 12.56 -13.28
CA SER A 28 4.06 12.40 -12.34
C SER A 28 3.85 13.02 -10.97
N VAL A 29 2.90 13.96 -10.85
CA VAL A 29 2.64 14.66 -9.59
C VAL A 29 1.18 14.51 -9.20
N LEU A 30 0.26 14.98 -10.04
CA LEU A 30 -1.15 15.09 -9.66
C LEU A 30 -1.81 13.72 -9.47
N THR A 31 -1.70 12.82 -10.45
CA THR A 31 -2.33 11.50 -10.36
C THR A 31 -1.78 10.65 -9.21
N PRO A 32 -0.46 10.50 -9.03
CA PRO A 32 0.04 9.71 -7.91
C PRO A 32 -0.28 10.36 -6.55
N MET A 33 -0.37 11.70 -6.44
CA MET A 33 -0.87 12.37 -5.22
C MET A 33 -2.34 12.03 -4.94
N ILE A 34 -3.22 12.02 -5.94
CA ILE A 34 -4.62 11.64 -5.75
C ILE A 34 -4.72 10.16 -5.36
N VAL A 35 -4.01 9.29 -6.06
CA VAL A 35 -4.03 7.85 -5.79
C VAL A 35 -3.50 7.56 -4.39
N SER A 36 -2.45 8.24 -3.95
CA SER A 36 -1.90 8.05 -2.61
C SER A 36 -2.91 8.45 -1.53
N GLN A 37 -3.68 9.51 -1.73
CA GLN A 37 -4.75 9.94 -0.80
C GLN A 37 -5.88 8.92 -0.72
N VAL A 38 -6.23 8.31 -1.85
CA VAL A 38 -7.23 7.23 -1.90
C VAL A 38 -6.72 5.99 -1.16
N ILE A 39 -5.45 5.61 -1.35
CA ILE A 39 -4.82 4.51 -0.61
C ILE A 39 -4.83 4.80 0.89
N GLU A 40 -4.46 6.01 1.30
CA GLU A 40 -4.49 6.43 2.71
C GLU A 40 -5.90 6.27 3.30
N ALA A 41 -6.92 6.79 2.62
CA ALA A 41 -8.30 6.67 3.08
C ALA A 41 -8.75 5.20 3.22
N LEU A 42 -8.37 4.34 2.27
CA LEU A 42 -8.71 2.92 2.28
C LEU A 42 -7.99 2.15 3.41
N VAL A 43 -6.71 2.42 3.61
CA VAL A 43 -5.91 1.83 4.69
C VAL A 43 -6.46 2.27 6.05
N ASN A 44 -6.78 3.56 6.22
CA ASN A 44 -7.38 4.06 7.45
C ASN A 44 -8.74 3.43 7.74
N ALA A 45 -9.61 3.34 6.73
CA ALA A 45 -10.94 2.75 6.88
C ALA A 45 -10.87 1.25 7.22
N SER A 46 -9.97 0.49 6.59
CA SER A 46 -9.77 -0.92 6.90
C SER A 46 -9.22 -1.11 8.31
N LEU A 47 -8.16 -0.40 8.66
CA LEU A 47 -7.54 -0.49 9.99
C LEU A 47 -8.51 -0.14 11.13
N ALA A 48 -9.40 0.84 10.91
CA ALA A 48 -10.48 1.17 11.84
C ALA A 48 -11.46 0.00 12.09
N LEU A 49 -11.68 -0.85 11.09
CA LEU A 49 -12.50 -2.07 11.20
C LEU A 49 -11.74 -3.23 11.85
N ASP A 50 -10.42 -3.32 11.65
CA ASP A 50 -9.62 -4.43 12.16
C ASP A 50 -9.16 -4.27 13.60
N LEU A 51 -8.96 -3.04 14.08
CA LEU A 51 -8.52 -2.81 15.46
C LEU A 51 -9.39 -3.51 16.52
N PRO A 52 -10.73 -3.48 16.43
CA PRO A 52 -11.58 -4.24 17.35
C PRO A 52 -11.42 -5.76 17.20
N SER A 53 -11.29 -6.27 15.97
CA SER A 53 -11.17 -7.72 15.73
C SER A 53 -9.81 -8.24 16.19
N MET A 54 -8.73 -7.48 16.01
CA MET A 54 -7.40 -7.76 16.54
C MET A 54 -7.44 -8.03 18.04
N TRP A 55 -8.18 -7.23 18.81
CA TRP A 55 -8.29 -7.43 20.25
C TRP A 55 -9.01 -8.72 20.64
N ILE A 56 -10.01 -9.14 19.86
CA ILE A 56 -10.71 -10.42 20.09
C ILE A 56 -9.76 -11.58 19.78
N TYR A 57 -9.08 -11.56 18.63
CA TYR A 57 -8.14 -12.61 18.25
C TYR A 57 -6.95 -12.71 19.21
N ARG A 58 -6.55 -11.60 19.80
CA ARG A 58 -5.54 -11.51 20.87
C ARG A 58 -5.87 -12.41 22.06
N VAL A 59 -7.13 -12.43 22.50
CA VAL A 59 -7.57 -13.14 23.71
C VAL A 59 -7.91 -14.61 23.43
N TYR A 60 -8.45 -14.91 22.25
CA TYR A 60 -9.09 -16.21 21.99
C TYR A 60 -8.32 -17.14 21.03
N MET A 61 -7.28 -16.68 20.35
CA MET A 61 -6.61 -17.47 19.30
C MET A 61 -5.37 -18.20 19.82
N LEU A 62 -5.25 -19.50 19.51
CA LEU A 62 -4.10 -20.35 19.87
C LEU A 62 -2.79 -19.93 19.19
N SER A 63 -2.87 -19.28 18.02
CA SER A 63 -1.73 -18.71 17.30
C SER A 63 -2.18 -17.51 16.49
N ILE A 64 -1.48 -16.39 16.64
CA ILE A 64 -1.81 -15.12 15.96
C ILE A 64 -1.15 -14.99 14.58
N LYS A 65 -0.19 -15.87 14.27
CA LYS A 65 0.57 -15.89 13.01
C LYS A 65 -0.30 -15.89 11.74
N PRO A 66 -1.28 -16.81 11.57
CA PRO A 66 -2.08 -16.84 10.33
C PRO A 66 -2.93 -15.58 10.17
N PHE A 67 -3.36 -14.97 11.27
CA PHE A 67 -4.11 -13.72 11.26
C PHE A 67 -3.25 -12.52 10.87
N ILE A 68 -2.02 -12.44 11.38
CA ILE A 68 -1.04 -11.41 10.97
C ILE A 68 -0.71 -11.55 9.48
N SER A 69 -0.43 -12.78 9.02
CA SER A 69 -0.11 -13.03 7.61
C SER A 69 -1.28 -12.61 6.70
N SER A 70 -2.52 -12.95 7.04
CA SER A 70 -3.70 -12.57 6.25
C SER A 70 -3.92 -11.06 6.22
N LEU A 71 -3.71 -10.36 7.33
CA LEU A 71 -3.80 -8.90 7.39
C LEU A 71 -2.74 -8.21 6.52
N VAL A 72 -1.49 -8.67 6.57
CA VAL A 72 -0.39 -8.13 5.74
C VAL A 72 -0.70 -8.33 4.26
N LEU A 73 -1.17 -9.52 3.88
CA LEU A 73 -1.58 -9.80 2.50
C LEU A 73 -2.73 -8.90 2.05
N ARG A 74 -3.70 -8.63 2.94
CA ARG A 74 -4.81 -7.75 2.62
C ARG A 74 -4.39 -6.29 2.46
N TYR A 75 -3.54 -5.77 3.35
CA TYR A 75 -3.03 -4.39 3.22
C TYR A 75 -2.14 -4.22 1.99
N SER A 76 -1.27 -5.19 1.71
CA SER A 76 -0.44 -5.16 0.50
C SER A 76 -1.30 -5.24 -0.77
N ALA A 77 -2.36 -6.04 -0.78
CA ALA A 77 -3.33 -6.07 -1.88
C ALA A 77 -4.02 -4.71 -2.10
N TYR A 78 -4.46 -4.03 -1.05
CA TYR A 78 -5.08 -2.70 -1.16
C TYR A 78 -4.11 -1.64 -1.71
N ILE A 79 -2.87 -1.64 -1.24
CA ILE A 79 -1.83 -0.73 -1.75
C ILE A 79 -1.53 -1.05 -3.22
N SER A 80 -1.38 -2.34 -3.57
CA SER A 80 -1.13 -2.79 -4.94
C SER A 80 -2.28 -2.48 -5.89
N GLU A 81 -3.54 -2.53 -5.44
CA GLU A 81 -4.70 -2.11 -6.23
C GLU A 81 -4.67 -0.61 -6.52
N GLY A 82 -4.31 0.21 -5.53
CA GLY A 82 -4.09 1.64 -5.74
C GLY A 82 -2.98 1.92 -6.77
N LEU A 83 -1.85 1.22 -6.65
CA LEU A 83 -0.77 1.32 -7.64
C LEU A 83 -1.17 0.81 -9.03
N LEU A 84 -2.06 -0.18 -9.12
CA LEU A 84 -2.62 -0.65 -10.38
C LEU A 84 -3.48 0.44 -11.05
N ILE A 85 -4.28 1.18 -10.29
CA ILE A 85 -5.05 2.32 -10.82
C ILE A 85 -4.11 3.35 -11.44
N LEU A 86 -3.01 3.69 -10.75
CA LEU A 86 -1.98 4.58 -11.26
C LEU A 86 -1.31 4.02 -12.52
N ALA A 87 -0.95 2.74 -12.52
CA ALA A 87 -0.35 2.05 -13.65
C ALA A 87 -1.23 2.06 -14.90
N VAL A 88 -2.54 1.80 -14.72
CA VAL A 88 -3.53 1.82 -15.80
C VAL A 88 -3.70 3.22 -16.37
N PHE A 89 -3.76 4.25 -15.51
CA PHE A 89 -3.78 5.64 -15.94
C PHE A 89 -2.56 5.97 -16.81
N ASN A 90 -1.35 5.70 -16.30
CA ASN A 90 -0.11 5.98 -17.01
C ASN A 90 0.01 5.18 -18.31
N CYS A 91 -0.40 3.90 -18.32
CA CYS A 91 -0.46 3.07 -19.52
C CYS A 91 -1.37 3.68 -20.59
N SER A 92 -2.55 4.16 -20.21
CA SER A 92 -3.48 4.78 -21.17
C SER A 92 -2.99 6.13 -21.69
N LEU A 93 -2.28 6.88 -20.84
CA LEU A 93 -1.75 8.20 -21.17
C LEU A 93 -0.54 8.13 -22.11
N THR A 94 0.42 7.25 -21.82
CA THR A 94 1.65 7.10 -22.62
C THR A 94 1.56 6.03 -23.71
N ARG A 95 0.47 5.25 -23.73
CA ARG A 95 0.27 4.07 -24.58
C ARG A 95 1.35 2.99 -24.40
N ASN A 96 2.08 3.00 -23.28
CA ASN A 96 3.10 2.02 -22.98
C ASN A 96 2.56 0.96 -21.99
N PRO A 97 2.39 -0.32 -22.41
CA PRO A 97 1.85 -1.37 -21.55
C PRO A 97 2.79 -1.75 -20.40
N ALA A 98 4.08 -1.42 -20.50
CA ALA A 98 5.04 -1.72 -19.44
C ALA A 98 4.72 -0.99 -18.13
N HIS A 99 3.91 0.09 -18.15
CA HIS A 99 3.42 0.70 -16.91
C HIS A 99 2.63 -0.26 -16.01
N LEU A 100 1.96 -1.27 -16.58
CA LEU A 100 1.16 -2.25 -15.83
C LEU A 100 1.98 -3.13 -14.89
N LEU A 101 3.31 -3.17 -15.05
CA LEU A 101 4.21 -3.93 -14.18
C LEU A 101 4.61 -3.17 -12.90
N LEU A 102 4.28 -1.87 -12.78
CA LEU A 102 4.55 -1.06 -11.59
C LEU A 102 4.16 -1.72 -10.24
N PRO A 103 2.92 -2.24 -10.05
CA PRO A 103 2.54 -2.84 -8.77
C PRO A 103 3.37 -4.07 -8.41
N LEU A 104 3.95 -4.78 -9.39
CA LEU A 104 4.82 -5.93 -9.17
C LEU A 104 6.25 -5.50 -8.84
N THR A 105 6.78 -4.48 -9.51
CA THR A 105 8.15 -4.01 -9.26
C THR A 105 8.29 -3.36 -7.88
N VAL A 106 7.24 -2.73 -7.38
CA VAL A 106 7.22 -2.05 -6.06
C VAL A 106 6.72 -2.98 -4.94
N LEU A 107 6.38 -4.23 -5.23
CA LEU A 107 5.73 -5.15 -4.28
C LEU A 107 6.53 -5.43 -2.97
N PRO A 108 7.86 -5.54 -2.95
CA PRO A 108 8.66 -5.66 -1.74
C PRO A 108 8.45 -4.49 -0.78
N SER A 109 8.39 -3.27 -1.30
CA SER A 109 8.17 -2.11 -0.46
C SER A 109 6.72 -2.06 0.04
N THR A 110 5.73 -2.44 -0.77
CA THR A 110 4.33 -2.51 -0.30
C THR A 110 4.15 -3.52 0.84
N VAL A 111 4.84 -4.66 0.78
CA VAL A 111 4.84 -5.67 1.85
C VAL A 111 5.50 -5.13 3.12
N ILE A 112 6.66 -4.48 3.02
CA ILE A 112 7.34 -3.86 4.17
C ILE A 112 6.45 -2.79 4.80
N VAL A 113 5.86 -1.90 4.01
CA VAL A 113 4.95 -0.86 4.48
C VAL A 113 3.75 -1.47 5.21
N SER A 114 3.18 -2.55 4.67
CA SER A 114 2.07 -3.29 5.29
C SER A 114 2.44 -3.84 6.67
N TYR A 115 3.66 -4.38 6.84
CA TYR A 115 4.16 -4.80 8.15
C TYR A 115 4.33 -3.64 9.12
N VAL A 116 4.84 -2.49 8.67
CA VAL A 116 5.01 -1.30 9.51
C VAL A 116 3.66 -0.77 9.97
N ILE A 117 2.68 -0.65 9.08
CA ILE A 117 1.31 -0.27 9.40
C ILE A 117 0.72 -1.22 10.45
N LEU A 118 0.87 -2.53 10.23
CA LEU A 118 0.35 -3.55 11.14
C LEU A 118 1.00 -3.49 12.52
N LEU A 119 2.33 -3.34 12.60
CA LEU A 119 3.05 -3.20 13.88
C LEU A 119 2.57 -1.99 14.67
N VAL A 120 2.36 -0.86 14.00
CA VAL A 120 1.83 0.34 14.65
C VAL A 120 0.38 0.12 15.09
N ALA A 121 -0.45 -0.51 14.27
CA ALA A 121 -1.82 -0.85 14.64
C ALA A 121 -1.87 -1.74 15.89
N ILE A 122 -1.02 -2.78 15.95
CA ILE A 122 -0.91 -3.68 17.10
C ILE A 122 -0.41 -2.92 18.34
N TYR A 123 0.59 -2.06 18.18
CA TYR A 123 1.08 -1.24 19.29
C TYR A 123 -0.03 -0.36 19.87
N LEU A 124 -0.79 0.33 19.01
CA LEU A 124 -1.93 1.15 19.44
C LEU A 124 -3.02 0.30 20.09
N ALA A 125 -3.35 -0.86 19.51
CA ALA A 125 -4.30 -1.82 20.08
C ALA A 125 -3.89 -2.28 21.49
N SER A 126 -2.60 -2.52 21.73
CA SER A 126 -2.10 -2.94 23.05
C SER A 126 -2.24 -1.88 24.14
N ARG A 127 -2.31 -0.60 23.76
CA ARG A 127 -2.50 0.53 24.68
C ARG A 127 -3.98 0.82 24.99
N ARG A 128 -4.92 0.23 24.24
CA ARG A 128 -6.36 0.41 24.49
C ARG A 128 -6.78 -0.34 25.77
N LYS A 129 -7.11 0.41 26.82
CA LYS A 129 -7.69 -0.13 28.07
C LYS A 129 -9.18 -0.48 27.95
N VAL A 130 -9.90 0.15 27.01
CA VAL A 130 -11.34 -0.04 26.81
C VAL A 130 -11.62 -0.23 25.32
N VAL A 131 -12.23 -1.37 24.98
CA VAL A 131 -12.67 -1.67 23.61
C VAL A 131 -14.10 -1.16 23.45
N ARG A 132 -14.23 0.15 23.20
CA ARG A 132 -15.48 0.69 22.64
C ARG A 132 -15.22 1.04 21.20
N LYS A 133 -16.12 0.59 20.31
CA LYS A 133 -16.13 1.01 18.92
C LYS A 133 -16.40 2.52 18.91
N ALA A 134 -15.35 3.31 18.67
CA ALA A 134 -15.51 4.74 18.45
C ALA A 134 -16.43 4.96 17.23
N PRO A 135 -17.20 6.06 17.17
CA PRO A 135 -18.08 6.33 16.03
C PRO A 135 -17.35 6.35 14.68
N THR A 136 -16.05 6.66 14.68
CA THR A 136 -15.11 6.63 13.54
C THR A 136 -14.25 5.35 13.47
N GLY A 137 -14.40 4.42 14.40
CA GLY A 137 -13.57 3.21 14.57
C GLY A 137 -12.21 3.43 15.24
N LEU A 138 -11.52 4.53 14.90
CA LEU A 138 -10.25 4.98 15.49
C LEU A 138 -10.46 6.10 16.53
N TYR A 139 -9.65 6.10 17.60
CA TYR A 139 -9.51 7.29 18.46
C TYR A 139 -8.71 8.37 17.73
N VAL A 140 -8.93 9.64 18.07
CA VAL A 140 -8.28 10.80 17.41
C VAL A 140 -6.74 10.66 17.40
N THR A 141 -6.15 10.20 18.51
CA THR A 141 -4.70 9.99 18.63
C THR A 141 -4.18 8.89 17.72
N GLU A 142 -4.95 7.82 17.51
CA GLU A 142 -4.58 6.72 16.63
C GLU A 142 -4.66 7.15 15.16
N GLY A 143 -5.72 7.91 14.81
CA GLY A 143 -5.85 8.53 13.50
C GLY A 143 -4.67 9.43 13.18
N ILE A 144 -4.23 10.27 14.13
CA ILE A 144 -3.05 11.14 13.95
C ILE A 144 -1.78 10.30 13.71
N VAL A 145 -1.55 9.25 14.50
CA VAL A 145 -0.35 8.40 14.33
C VAL A 145 -0.34 7.72 12.97
N ILE A 146 -1.47 7.20 12.51
CA ILE A 146 -1.56 6.53 11.21
C ILE A 146 -1.42 7.56 10.07
N SER A 147 -2.03 8.74 10.18
CA SER A 147 -1.83 9.81 9.19
C SER A 147 -0.38 10.28 9.12
N ILE A 148 0.33 10.43 10.23
CA ILE A 148 1.77 10.76 10.22
C ILE A 148 2.56 9.68 9.46
N LEU A 149 2.26 8.42 9.73
CA LEU A 149 2.92 7.28 9.10
C LEU A 149 2.65 7.27 7.58
N LEU A 150 1.42 7.56 7.17
CA LEU A 150 1.03 7.66 5.75
C LEU A 150 1.66 8.87 5.07
N ILE A 151 1.76 10.02 5.74
CA ILE A 151 2.49 11.21 5.24
C ILE A 151 3.96 10.87 4.97
N VAL A 152 4.58 9.98 5.75
CA VAL A 152 5.97 9.54 5.52
C VAL A 152 6.06 8.57 4.34
N PHE A 153 5.09 7.68 4.17
CA PHE A 153 5.09 6.70 3.07
C PHE A 153 4.64 7.26 1.72
N MET A 154 3.81 8.29 1.70
CA MET A 154 3.34 8.95 0.47
C MET A 154 4.49 9.44 -0.44
N PRO A 155 5.49 10.20 0.06
CA PRO A 155 6.66 10.57 -0.70
C PRO A 155 7.43 9.36 -1.24
N ALA A 156 7.51 8.28 -0.47
CA ALA A 156 8.20 7.07 -0.91
C ALA A 156 7.51 6.42 -2.12
N PHE A 157 6.18 6.40 -2.16
CA PHE A 157 5.43 5.92 -3.32
C PHE A 157 5.57 6.84 -4.55
N LEU A 158 5.56 8.16 -4.35
CA LEU A 158 5.82 9.13 -5.40
C LEU A 158 7.22 8.95 -6.01
N ILE A 159 8.23 8.84 -5.15
CA ILE A 159 9.61 8.60 -5.57
C ILE A 159 9.74 7.26 -6.30
N ALA A 160 9.07 6.21 -5.82
CA ALA A 160 9.07 4.90 -6.49
C ALA A 160 8.45 4.97 -7.89
N ASP A 161 7.32 5.67 -8.08
CA ASP A 161 6.72 5.88 -9.41
C ASP A 161 7.63 6.67 -10.34
N LEU A 162 8.26 7.75 -9.84
CA LEU A 162 9.22 8.54 -10.62
C LEU A 162 10.45 7.72 -11.04
N ILE A 163 11.03 6.95 -10.12
CA ILE A 163 12.15 6.05 -10.41
C ILE A 163 11.71 5.01 -11.44
N TYR A 164 10.51 4.44 -11.31
CA TYR A 164 10.01 3.45 -12.24
C TYR A 164 9.83 4.01 -13.66
N LYS A 165 9.25 5.21 -13.79
CA LYS A 165 9.16 5.92 -15.07
C LYS A 165 10.52 6.25 -15.66
N LEU A 166 11.49 6.62 -14.83
CA LEU A 166 12.86 6.85 -15.27
C LEU A 166 13.49 5.55 -15.81
N LEU A 167 13.32 4.43 -15.10
CA LEU A 167 13.80 3.13 -15.54
C LEU A 167 13.16 2.68 -16.85
N LEU A 168 11.86 2.95 -17.05
CA LEU A 168 11.14 2.67 -18.29
C LEU A 168 11.71 3.41 -19.50
N ASN A 169 12.29 4.59 -19.30
CA ASN A 169 12.88 5.38 -20.39
C ASN A 169 14.32 4.94 -20.72
N ILE A 170 15.01 4.29 -19.79
CA ILE A 170 16.43 3.95 -19.92
C ILE A 170 16.61 2.46 -20.27
N LEU A 171 15.81 1.59 -19.68
CA LEU A 171 15.97 0.14 -19.78
C LEU A 171 15.00 -0.48 -20.79
N PRO A 172 15.42 -1.57 -21.48
CA PRO A 172 14.51 -2.38 -22.26
C PRO A 172 13.42 -3.01 -21.40
N VAL A 173 12.25 -3.25 -21.99
CA VAL A 173 11.09 -3.86 -21.31
C VAL A 173 11.43 -5.23 -20.71
N GLU A 174 12.31 -6.01 -21.35
CA GLU A 174 12.77 -7.31 -20.86
C GLU A 174 13.39 -7.26 -19.45
N PHE A 175 14.19 -6.22 -19.17
CA PHE A 175 14.79 -6.02 -17.85
C PHE A 175 13.76 -5.61 -16.80
N ILE A 176 12.67 -4.96 -17.20
CA ILE A 176 11.56 -4.58 -16.32
C ILE A 176 10.71 -5.79 -15.97
N VAL A 177 10.49 -6.69 -16.94
CA VAL A 177 9.85 -7.97 -16.68
C VAL A 177 10.71 -8.79 -15.70
N LEU A 178 12.03 -8.88 -15.94
CA LEU A 178 12.94 -9.57 -15.04
C LEU A 178 12.92 -8.96 -13.63
N SER A 179 12.98 -7.62 -13.53
CA SER A 179 12.94 -6.95 -12.22
C SER A 179 11.62 -7.19 -11.50
N SER A 180 10.49 -7.22 -12.21
CA SER A 180 9.18 -7.55 -11.62
C SER A 180 9.12 -8.99 -11.08
N ALA A 181 9.71 -9.96 -11.78
CA ALA A 181 9.79 -11.35 -11.33
C ALA A 181 10.69 -11.50 -10.09
N VAL A 182 11.86 -10.84 -10.10
CA VAL A 182 12.77 -10.80 -8.95
C VAL A 182 12.10 -10.12 -7.76
N SER A 183 11.37 -9.04 -8.00
CA SER A 183 10.64 -8.29 -6.99
C SER A 183 9.58 -9.14 -6.29
N LEU A 184 8.84 -9.96 -7.05
CA LEU A 184 7.89 -10.91 -6.49
C LEU A 184 8.58 -11.98 -5.61
N ALA A 185 9.71 -12.52 -6.05
CA ALA A 185 10.49 -13.48 -5.26
C ALA A 185 11.00 -12.85 -3.95
N ILE A 186 11.51 -11.61 -4.01
CA ILE A 186 11.97 -10.87 -2.85
C ILE A 186 10.81 -10.62 -1.88
N ALA A 187 9.65 -10.21 -2.38
CA ALA A 187 8.49 -9.95 -1.53
C ALA A 187 8.00 -11.21 -0.79
N LEU A 188 7.99 -12.37 -1.46
CA LEU A 188 7.70 -13.65 -0.83
C LEU A 188 8.73 -13.98 0.26
N ALA A 189 10.02 -13.80 -0.03
CA ALA A 189 11.08 -14.01 0.96
C ALA A 189 10.92 -13.08 2.17
N ILE A 190 10.61 -11.80 1.95
CA ILE A 190 10.32 -10.84 3.02
C ILE A 190 9.14 -11.30 3.86
N HIS A 191 8.05 -11.76 3.23
CA HIS A 191 6.86 -12.24 3.95
C HIS A 191 7.18 -13.43 4.85
N GLU A 192 7.88 -14.44 4.33
CA GLU A 192 8.26 -15.63 5.10
C GLU A 192 9.22 -15.30 6.26
N VAL A 193 10.20 -14.42 6.02
CA VAL A 193 11.18 -14.02 7.03
C VAL A 193 10.56 -13.16 8.12
N LEU A 194 9.66 -12.23 7.79
CA LEU A 194 9.07 -11.27 8.74
C LEU A 194 7.83 -11.81 9.47
N ALA A 195 7.09 -12.77 8.90
CA ALA A 195 5.87 -13.28 9.52
C ALA A 195 6.12 -13.90 10.91
N ASN A 196 7.18 -14.69 11.05
CA ASN A 196 7.54 -15.35 12.31
C ASN A 196 7.95 -14.37 13.44
N PRO A 197 8.94 -13.47 13.25
CA PRO A 197 9.37 -12.55 14.31
C PRO A 197 8.26 -11.58 14.71
N ILE A 198 7.43 -11.13 13.77
CA ILE A 198 6.34 -10.21 14.06
C ILE A 198 5.26 -10.92 14.87
N ALA A 199 4.87 -12.15 14.52
CA ALA A 199 3.95 -12.93 15.34
C ALA A 199 4.46 -13.13 16.77
N GLY A 200 5.73 -13.51 16.93
CA GLY A 200 6.34 -13.64 18.26
C GLY A 200 6.45 -12.32 19.03
N PHE A 201 6.55 -11.17 18.35
CA PHE A 201 6.51 -9.86 18.97
C PHE A 201 5.12 -9.52 19.51
N VAL A 202 4.07 -9.82 18.73
CA VAL A 202 2.67 -9.61 19.16
C VAL A 202 2.36 -10.42 20.41
N GLU A 203 2.71 -11.72 20.41
CA GLU A 203 2.51 -12.61 21.56
C GLU A 203 3.23 -12.11 22.82
N LYS A 204 4.42 -11.51 22.68
CA LYS A 204 5.19 -10.97 23.82
C LYS A 204 4.65 -9.66 24.38
N ILE A 205 4.17 -8.77 23.52
CA ILE A 205 3.43 -7.58 23.97
C ILE A 205 2.20 -8.00 24.77
N ASP A 206 1.62 -9.14 24.38
CA ASP A 206 0.43 -9.68 24.99
C ASP A 206 0.57 -10.02 26.46
N ILE A 207 1.62 -10.79 26.76
CA ILE A 207 1.87 -11.40 28.07
C ILE A 207 2.27 -10.34 29.13
N ARG A 208 2.70 -9.14 28.71
CA ARG A 208 3.23 -8.10 29.61
C ARG A 208 2.23 -7.00 29.98
N THR A 209 1.01 -7.01 29.45
CA THR A 209 -0.05 -6.04 29.79
C THR A 209 -1.20 -6.71 30.50
#